data_AF-A0A822ETN8-F1
#
_entry.id   AF-A0A822ETN8-F1
#
_cell.length_a   1.000
_cell.length_b   1.000
_cell.length_c   1.000
_cell.angle_alpha   90.00
_cell.angle_beta   90.00
_cell.angle_gamma   90.00
#
_symmetry.space_group_name_H-M   'P 1'
#
loop_
_entity.id
_entity.type
_entity.pdbx_description
1 polymer ?
#
loop_
_entity_poly.entity_id
_entity_poly.type
_entity_poly.pdbx_seq_one_letter_code
_entity_poly.pdbx_strand_id
1 'polypeptide(L)'
;MTSIYATDNKQTVYARIGINEENRIGTSWKAFDDCSALELAISEHTLWLLTSCGQIQCRENISVTNPIGTRSTTLPGRFLSLTVSIDDSQVWALDSQRNLLKLDRFTVLFE
;
A
#
# COMPACT_ATOMS: atom_id res chain seq x y z
N MET A 1 -7.13 8.47 13.24
CA MET A 1 -5.85 9.13 12.88
C MET A 1 -5.33 8.47 11.62
N THR A 2 -4.93 9.25 10.63
CA THR A 2 -4.51 8.75 9.30
C THR A 2 -3.02 8.47 9.26
N SER A 3 -2.64 7.29 8.77
CA SER A 3 -1.25 6.97 8.44
C SER A 3 -0.85 7.66 7.14
N ILE A 4 0.40 8.11 7.05
CA ILE A 4 0.96 8.73 5.84
C ILE A 4 2.10 7.83 5.34
N TYR A 5 2.16 7.59 4.04
CA TYR A 5 3.26 6.87 3.41
C TYR A 5 3.76 7.63 2.18
N ALA A 6 5.00 7.40 1.82
CA ALA A 6 5.63 8.00 0.65
C ALA A 6 6.69 7.07 0.06
N THR A 7 7.06 7.34 -1.19
CA THR A 7 8.22 6.74 -1.84
C THR A 7 9.21 7.83 -2.25
N ASP A 8 10.49 7.45 -2.37
CA ASP A 8 11.52 8.31 -2.96
C ASP A 8 11.89 7.86 -4.40
N ASN A 9 12.84 8.55 -5.01
CA ASN A 9 13.33 8.22 -6.36
C ASN A 9 14.11 6.90 -6.44
N LYS A 10 14.50 6.33 -5.30
CA LYS A 10 15.09 4.99 -5.18
C LYS A 10 14.03 3.93 -4.90
N GLN A 11 12.74 4.29 -4.96
CA GLN A 11 11.61 3.40 -4.71
C GLN A 11 11.60 2.85 -3.27
N THR A 12 12.28 3.53 -2.34
CA THR A 12 12.26 3.20 -0.92
C THR A 12 10.93 3.66 -0.34
N VAL A 13 10.27 2.78 0.43
CA VAL A 13 8.98 3.08 1.06
C VAL A 13 9.22 3.65 2.45
N TYR A 14 8.49 4.71 2.78
CA TYR A 14 8.57 5.37 4.08
C TYR A 14 7.21 5.50 4.73
N ALA A 15 7.18 5.41 6.06
CA ALA A 15 6.02 5.78 6.87
C ALA A 15 6.23 7.10 7.62
N ARG A 16 5.12 7.84 7.72
CA ARG A 16 4.82 8.98 8.59
C ARG A 16 4.88 8.66 10.08
N ILE A 17 5.96 8.92 10.82
CA ILE A 17 6.03 8.56 12.25
C ILE A 17 5.74 9.74 13.17
N GLY A 18 5.23 9.45 14.37
CA GLY A 18 5.00 10.45 15.42
C GLY A 18 3.79 11.35 15.20
N ILE A 19 2.90 10.96 14.27
CA ILE A 19 1.62 11.65 14.04
C ILE A 19 0.69 11.34 15.19
N ASN A 20 0.19 12.38 15.86
CA ASN A 20 -0.83 12.28 16.89
C ASN A 20 -1.70 13.57 16.93
N GLU A 21 -2.61 13.67 17.89
CA GLU A 21 -3.54 14.80 18.02
C GLU A 21 -2.83 16.15 18.22
N GLU A 22 -1.72 16.13 18.97
CA GLU A 22 -0.91 17.31 19.29
C GLU A 22 0.14 17.61 18.22
N ASN A 23 0.58 16.59 17.47
CA ASN A 23 1.57 16.68 16.41
C ASN A 23 1.07 16.06 15.10
N ARG A 24 0.21 16.79 14.39
CA ARG A 24 -0.39 16.33 13.12
C ARG A 24 0.61 16.21 11.96
N ILE A 25 1.77 16.85 12.07
CA ILE A 25 2.81 16.80 11.03
C ILE A 25 3.77 15.61 11.23
N GLY A 26 3.74 14.92 12.37
CA GLY A 26 4.68 13.85 12.72
C GLY A 26 6.09 14.34 13.04
N THR A 27 7.00 13.43 13.36
CA THR A 27 8.37 13.74 13.80
C THR A 27 9.42 13.39 12.75
N SER A 28 9.30 12.22 12.11
CA SER A 28 10.29 11.71 11.16
C SER A 28 9.65 10.77 10.14
N TRP A 29 10.46 10.33 9.18
CA TRP A 29 10.12 9.27 8.24
C TRP A 29 10.90 8.00 8.61
N LYS A 30 10.24 6.84 8.63
CA LYS A 30 10.91 5.52 8.82
C LYS A 30 10.91 4.77 7.49
N ALA A 31 12.09 4.39 7.03
CA ALA A 31 12.25 3.55 5.84
C ALA A 31 11.81 2.11 6.11
N PHE A 32 11.31 1.45 5.08
CA PHE A 32 11.01 0.02 5.08
C PHE A 32 12.16 -0.70 4.39
N ASP A 33 12.74 -1.68 5.07
CA ASP A 33 13.91 -2.43 4.57
C ASP A 33 13.51 -3.70 3.81
N ASP A 34 12.22 -4.06 3.82
CA ASP A 34 11.69 -5.32 3.30
C ASP A 34 10.88 -5.16 2.01
N CYS A 35 10.75 -3.95 1.47
CA CYS A 35 10.03 -3.69 0.22
C CYS A 35 10.56 -2.48 -0.56
N SER A 36 10.27 -2.48 -1.86
CA SER A 36 10.42 -1.33 -2.76
C SER A 36 9.15 -1.20 -3.59
N ALA A 37 8.72 0.03 -3.87
CA ALA A 37 7.45 0.29 -4.54
C ALA A 37 7.53 1.40 -5.58
N LEU A 38 6.83 1.18 -6.69
CA LEU A 38 6.55 2.15 -7.75
C LEU A 38 5.36 3.04 -7.39
N GLU A 39 4.33 2.45 -6.77
CA GLU A 39 3.09 3.13 -6.41
C GLU A 39 2.58 2.60 -5.06
N LEU A 40 1.93 3.48 -4.29
CA LEU A 40 1.26 3.15 -3.04
C LEU A 40 -0.21 3.54 -3.13
N ALA A 41 -1.10 2.67 -2.66
CA ALA A 41 -2.52 2.96 -2.47
C ALA A 41 -2.89 2.60 -1.03
N ILE A 42 -3.61 3.49 -0.33
CA ILE A 42 -3.76 3.43 1.13
C ILE A 42 -5.24 3.60 1.48
N SER A 43 -5.73 2.78 2.42
CA SER A 43 -7.04 2.92 3.05
C SER A 43 -6.89 3.22 4.55
N GLU A 44 -7.98 3.12 5.32
CA GLU A 44 -7.90 3.19 6.78
C GLU A 44 -7.13 2.03 7.42
N HIS A 45 -7.07 0.85 6.79
CA HIS A 45 -6.51 -0.36 7.41
C HIS A 45 -5.51 -1.13 6.55
N THR A 46 -5.37 -0.78 5.27
CA THR A 46 -4.46 -1.47 4.35
C THR A 46 -3.53 -0.50 3.63
N LEU A 47 -2.28 -0.94 3.43
CA LEU A 47 -1.31 -0.33 2.53
C LEU A 47 -1.05 -1.30 1.39
N TRP A 48 -1.41 -0.90 0.19
CA TRP A 48 -1.12 -1.64 -1.03
C TRP A 48 0.07 -1.03 -1.74
N LEU A 49 0.98 -1.88 -2.20
CA LEU A 49 2.22 -1.51 -2.88
C LEU A 49 2.26 -2.16 -4.25
N LEU A 50 2.42 -1.37 -5.31
CA LEU A 50 2.94 -1.89 -6.57
C LEU A 50 4.45 -1.99 -6.43
N THR A 51 4.98 -3.19 -6.26
CA THR A 51 6.41 -3.41 -6.08
C THR A 51 7.19 -3.07 -7.35
N SER A 52 8.49 -2.82 -7.23
CA SER A 52 9.39 -2.58 -8.38
C SER A 52 9.51 -3.77 -9.32
N CYS A 53 9.17 -4.97 -8.85
CA CYS A 53 9.02 -6.17 -9.67
C CYS A 53 7.68 -6.19 -10.43
N GLY A 54 6.77 -5.24 -10.22
CA GLY A 54 5.44 -5.21 -10.84
C GLY A 54 4.42 -6.15 -10.20
N GLN A 55 4.67 -6.65 -8.99
CA GLN A 55 3.67 -7.42 -8.22
C GLN A 55 2.95 -6.49 -7.26
N ILE A 56 1.70 -6.80 -6.93
CA ILE A 56 0.97 -6.11 -5.86
C ILE A 56 1.22 -6.83 -4.52
N GLN A 57 1.59 -6.06 -3.50
CA GLN A 57 1.69 -6.51 -2.11
C GLN A 57 0.70 -5.72 -1.24
N CYS A 58 -0.05 -6.39 -0.37
CA CYS A 58 -0.95 -5.78 0.60
C CYS A 58 -0.42 -5.98 2.02
N ARG A 59 -0.28 -4.89 2.77
CA ARG A 59 0.00 -4.86 4.21
C ARG A 59 -1.29 -4.57 4.95
N GLU A 60 -1.71 -5.49 5.81
CA GLU A 60 -2.97 -5.39 6.54
C GLU A 60 -2.78 -4.90 7.98
N ASN A 61 -3.81 -4.28 8.54
CA ASN A 61 -3.84 -3.76 9.90
C ASN A 61 -2.75 -2.71 10.14
N ILE A 62 -2.56 -1.84 9.15
CA ILE A 62 -1.69 -0.67 9.31
C ILE A 62 -2.32 0.33 10.28
N SER A 63 -1.48 1.05 11.02
CA SER A 63 -1.89 2.16 11.86
C SER A 63 -0.72 3.11 12.11
N VAL A 64 -0.98 4.25 12.75
CA VAL A 64 0.08 5.20 13.14
C VAL A 64 1.11 4.58 14.11
N THR A 65 0.70 3.59 14.92
CA THR A 65 1.59 2.85 15.83
C THR A 65 2.13 1.56 15.23
N ASN A 66 1.50 1.05 14.17
CA ASN A 66 1.90 -0.14 13.44
C ASN A 66 1.96 0.14 11.93
N PRO A 67 2.91 0.95 11.44
CA PRO A 67 2.92 1.37 10.05
C PRO A 67 3.25 0.23 9.07
N ILE A 68 3.95 -0.81 9.52
CA ILE A 68 4.34 -1.95 8.68
C ILE A 68 3.15 -2.90 8.43
N GLY A 69 2.11 -2.82 9.27
CA GLY A 69 1.02 -3.78 9.29
C GLY A 69 1.42 -5.08 9.99
N THR A 70 0.44 -5.94 10.22
CA THR A 70 0.60 -7.22 10.94
C THR A 70 0.77 -8.40 9.98
N ARG A 71 0.20 -8.28 8.78
CA ARG A 71 0.23 -9.32 7.74
C ARG A 71 0.62 -8.70 6.41
N SER A 72 1.30 -9.49 5.59
CA SER A 72 1.70 -9.13 4.24
C SER A 72 1.33 -10.24 3.28
N THR A 73 0.58 -9.91 2.23
CA THR A 73 0.17 -10.85 1.17
C THR A 73 0.62 -10.31 -0.18
N THR A 74 1.23 -11.14 -1.00
CA THR A 74 1.64 -10.78 -2.37
C THR A 74 0.73 -11.48 -3.37
N LEU A 75 0.14 -10.72 -4.29
CA LEU A 75 -0.69 -11.27 -5.35
C LEU A 75 0.17 -11.78 -6.52
N PRO A 76 -0.16 -12.96 -7.09
CA PRO A 76 0.48 -13.41 -8.31
C PRO A 76 0.06 -12.53 -9.50
N GLY A 77 0.97 -12.32 -10.45
CA GLY A 77 0.72 -11.53 -11.65
C GLY A 77 1.67 -10.35 -11.83
N ARG A 78 1.46 -9.59 -12.90
CA ARG A 78 2.16 -8.34 -13.21
C ARG A 78 1.14 -7.23 -13.40
N PHE A 79 1.35 -6.11 -12.72
CA PHE A 79 0.44 -4.99 -12.64
C PHE A 79 1.14 -3.69 -13.02
N LEU A 80 0.35 -2.71 -13.45
CA LEU A 80 0.81 -1.40 -13.90
C LEU A 80 0.44 -0.28 -12.93
N SER A 81 -0.70 -0.39 -12.25
CA SER A 81 -1.17 0.59 -11.27
C SER A 81 -2.27 -0.02 -10.41
N LEU A 82 -2.56 0.60 -9.26
CA LEU A 82 -3.63 0.20 -8.35
C LEU A 82 -4.24 1.37 -7.59
N THR A 83 -5.46 1.19 -7.10
CA THR A 83 -6.12 2.11 -6.18
C THR A 83 -7.01 1.35 -5.20
N VAL A 84 -7.30 1.97 -4.06
CA VAL A 84 -8.16 1.41 -3.00
C VAL A 84 -9.08 2.50 -2.46
N SER A 85 -10.32 2.14 -2.13
CA SER A 85 -11.24 3.02 -1.42
C SER A 85 -10.82 3.16 0.04
N ILE A 86 -11.21 4.28 0.67
CA ILE A 86 -10.86 4.58 2.07
C ILE A 86 -11.31 3.47 3.05
N ASP A 87 -12.40 2.79 2.76
CA ASP A 87 -13.06 1.77 3.59
C ASP A 87 -12.71 0.31 3.21
N ASP A 88 -11.70 0.09 2.37
CA ASP A 88 -11.31 -1.24 1.85
C ASP A 88 -12.41 -1.98 1.06
N SER A 89 -13.48 -1.31 0.66
CA SER A 89 -14.59 -1.96 -0.06
C SER A 89 -14.31 -2.18 -1.54
N GLN A 90 -13.44 -1.37 -2.14
CA GLN A 90 -13.09 -1.44 -3.56
C GLN A 90 -11.58 -1.37 -3.73
N VAL A 91 -10.99 -2.41 -4.33
CA VAL A 91 -9.60 -2.42 -4.75
C VAL A 91 -9.57 -2.69 -6.24
N TRP A 92 -8.89 -1.84 -7.00
CA TRP A 92 -8.81 -1.94 -8.46
C TRP A 92 -7.36 -1.90 -8.90
N ALA A 93 -7.03 -2.63 -9.95
CA ALA A 93 -5.70 -2.64 -10.54
C ALA A 93 -5.76 -2.72 -12.06
N LEU A 94 -4.71 -2.25 -12.70
CA LEU A 94 -4.43 -2.53 -14.10
C LEU A 94 -3.38 -3.63 -14.19
N ASP A 95 -3.66 -4.69 -14.93
CA ASP A 95 -2.64 -5.71 -15.22
C ASP A 95 -1.68 -5.25 -16.34
N SER A 96 -0.64 -6.05 -16.60
CA SER A 96 0.32 -5.80 -17.69
C SER A 96 -0.29 -5.77 -19.09
N GLN A 97 -1.49 -6.33 -19.27
CA GLN A 97 -2.26 -6.35 -20.51
C GLN A 97 -3.25 -5.17 -20.60
N ARG A 98 -3.26 -4.28 -19.58
CA ARG A 98 -4.15 -3.12 -19.45
C ARG A 98 -5.61 -3.49 -19.21
N ASN A 99 -5.89 -4.70 -18.74
CA ASN A 99 -7.21 -5.04 -18.25
C ASN A 99 -7.43 -4.40 -16.88
N LEU A 100 -8.64 -3.90 -16.66
CA LEU A 100 -9.09 -3.43 -15.36
C LEU A 100 -9.54 -4.63 -14.54
N LEU A 101 -8.91 -4.84 -13.39
CA LEU A 101 -9.20 -5.95 -12.48
C LEU A 101 -9.75 -5.40 -11.17
N LYS A 102 -10.81 -6.02 -10.68
CA LYS A 102 -11.28 -5.84 -9.31
C LYS A 102 -10.59 -6.88 -8.43
N LEU A 103 -9.86 -6.43 -7.42
CA LEU A 103 -9.17 -7.31 -6.48
C LEU A 103 -10.10 -7.54 -5.28
N ASP A 104 -10.47 -8.80 -5.04
CA ASP A 104 -11.08 -9.18 -3.77
C ASP A 104 -9.98 -9.57 -2.79
N ARG A 105 -10.21 -9.36 -1.49
CA ARG A 105 -9.20 -9.22 -0.43
C ARG A 105 -8.11 -10.31 -0.38
N PHE A 106 -8.28 -11.45 -1.05
CA PHE A 106 -7.28 -12.52 -1.16
C PHE A 106 -7.24 -13.27 -2.52
N THR A 107 -7.91 -12.79 -3.58
CA THR A 107 -7.96 -13.50 -4.87
C THR A 107 -8.18 -12.57 -6.06
N VAL A 108 -7.54 -12.88 -7.20
CA VAL A 108 -7.82 -12.20 -8.48
C VAL A 108 -9.11 -12.77 -9.05
N LEU A 109 -10.15 -11.94 -9.16
CA LEU A 109 -11.39 -12.30 -9.84
C LEU A 109 -11.36 -11.66 -11.24
N PHE A 110 -11.58 -12.47 -12.27
CA PHE A 110 -11.82 -11.96 -13.62
C PHE A 110 -13.30 -11.63 -13.72
N GLU A 111 -13.64 -10.36 -13.96
CA GLU A 111 -14.99 -9.96 -14.40
C GLU A 111 -15.14 -10.15 -15.91
#